data_AF-A0A1I0QKM3-F1
#
_entry.id   AF-A0A1I0QKM3-F1
#
_cell.length_a   1.000
_cell.length_b   1.000
_cell.length_c   1.000
_cell.angle_alpha   90.00
_cell.angle_beta   90.00
_cell.angle_gamma   90.00
#
_symmetry.space_group_name_H-M   'P 1'
#
loop_
_entity.id
_entity.type
_entity.pdbx_description
1 polymer ?
#
loop_
_entity_poly.entity_id
_entity_poly.type
_entity_poly.pdbx_seq_one_letter_code
_entity_poly.pdbx_strand_id
1 'polypeptide(L)' 'MERMKPDTAVEILQRHGLQVSREQAVLILEFVYTMAEIAVAQCLRDENSRLIHSGEYRRTGGEGV' A
#
# COMPACT_ATOMS: atom_id res chain seq x y z
N MET A 1 4.67 -0.14 12.96
CA MET A 1 5.70 -0.24 11.91
C MET A 1 6.87 0.62 12.34
N GLU A 2 8.07 0.05 12.45
CA GLU A 2 9.26 0.84 12.77
C GLU A 2 9.68 1.66 11.55
N ARG A 3 9.92 2.96 11.72
CA ARG A 3 10.33 3.86 10.63
C ARG A 3 11.86 3.86 10.49
N MET A 4 12.32 3.87 9.25
CA MET A 4 13.74 4.02 8.91
C MET A 4 14.23 5.39 9.37
N LYS A 5 15.47 5.44 9.89
CA LYS A 5 16.12 6.71 10.24
C LYS A 5 16.57 7.45 8.98
N PRO A 6 16.49 8.79 8.94
CA PRO A 6 16.96 9.58 7.79
C PRO A 6 18.41 9.30 7.41
N ASP A 7 19.30 9.13 8.40
CA ASP A 7 20.72 8.89 8.16
C ASP A 7 20.95 7.56 7.43
N THR A 8 20.18 6.53 7.77
CA THR A 8 20.18 5.24 7.06
C THR A 8 19.68 5.39 5.62
N ALA A 9 18.66 6.24 5.39
CA ALA A 9 18.18 6.50 4.04
C ALA A 9 19.22 7.24 3.19
N VAL A 10 19.96 8.19 3.77
CA VAL A 10 21.10 8.86 3.10
C VAL A 10 22.14 7.82 2.66
N GLU A 11 22.55 6.93 3.57
CA GLU A 11 23.55 5.89 3.25
C GLU A 11 23.09 4.96 2.12
N ILE A 12 21.82 4.53 2.13
CA ILE A 12 21.26 3.68 1.08
C ILE A 12 21.24 4.42 -0.25
N LEU A 13 20.70 5.64 -0.28
CA LEU A 13 20.59 6.43 -1.51
C LEU A 13 21.98 6.74 -2.08
N GLN A 14 22.95 7.03 -1.23
CA GLN A 14 24.34 7.27 -1.65
C GLN A 14 24.97 6.03 -2.28
N ARG A 15 24.71 4.83 -1.74
CA ARG A 15 25.17 3.56 -2.36
C ARG A 15 24.60 3.33 -3.76
N HIS A 16 23.46 3.94 -4.07
CA HIS A 16 22.84 3.94 -5.40
C HIS A 16 23.20 5.16 -6.25
N GLY A 17 24.19 5.96 -5.83
CA GLY A 17 24.68 7.12 -6.58
C GLY A 17 23.84 8.39 -6.42
N LEU A 18 22.86 8.39 -5.50
CA LEU A 18 22.04 9.56 -5.18
C LEU A 18 22.59 10.23 -3.92
N GLN A 19 23.27 11.36 -4.09
CA GLN A 19 23.61 12.20 -2.95
C GLN A 19 22.41 13.05 -2.55
N VAL A 20 21.98 12.88 -1.30
CA VAL A 20 20.90 13.68 -0.70
C VAL A 20 21.32 14.15 0.68
N SER A 21 20.84 15.33 1.07
CA SER A 21 21.00 15.80 2.45
C SER A 21 20.10 15.02 3.41
N ARG A 22 20.37 15.16 4.71
CA ARG A 22 19.51 14.58 5.75
C ARG A 22 18.07 15.11 5.67
N GLU A 23 17.90 16.40 5.39
CA GLU A 23 16.61 17.06 5.25
C GLU A 23 15.85 16.51 4.03
N GLN A 24 16.56 16.30 2.91
CA GLN A 24 15.97 15.66 1.73
C GLN A 24 15.56 14.21 2.03
N ALA A 25 16.39 13.46 2.77
CA ALA A 25 16.06 12.10 3.19
C ALA A 25 14.81 12.05 4.09
N VAL A 26 14.60 13.03 4.98
CA VAL A 26 13.36 13.16 5.77
C VAL A 26 12.15 13.29 4.84
N LEU A 27 12.19 14.22 3.88
CA LEU A 27 11.09 14.44 2.94
C LEU A 27 10.79 13.22 2.07
N ILE A 28 11.85 12.53 1.60
CA ILE A 28 11.71 11.30 0.81
C ILE A 28 11.02 10.22 1.64
N LEU A 29 11.45 10.01 2.88
CA LEU A 29 10.85 9.03 3.77
C LEU A 29 9.38 9.37 4.05
N GLU A 30 9.05 10.62 4.36
CA GLU A 30 7.66 11.06 4.56
C GLU A 30 6.77 10.78 3.35
N PHE A 31 7.27 11.09 2.15
CA PHE A 31 6.56 10.79 0.91
C PHE A 31 6.31 9.30 0.73
N VAL A 32 7.34 8.47 0.87
CA VAL A 32 7.24 7.01 0.70
C VAL A 32 6.29 6.40 1.71
N TYR A 33 6.36 6.81 2.99
CA TYR A 33 5.45 6.30 4.01
C TYR A 33 4.00 6.71 3.75
N THR A 34 3.76 7.95 3.32
CA THR A 34 2.41 8.41 2.95
C THR A 34 1.85 7.58 1.80
N MET A 35 2.65 7.32 0.77
CA MET A 35 2.24 6.50 -0.36
C MET A 35 1.97 5.05 0.05
N ALA A 36 2.80 4.48 0.92
CA ALA A 36 2.59 3.13 1.46
C ALA A 36 1.29 3.03 2.27
N GLU A 37 1.01 4.00 3.14
CA GLU A 37 -0.23 4.07 3.91
C GLU A 37 -1.46 4.14 2.98
N ILE A 38 -1.40 4.96 1.93
CA ILE A 38 -2.48 5.04 0.92
C ILE A 38 -2.65 3.71 0.22
N ALA A 39 -1.58 3.08 -0.25
CA ALA A 39 -1.62 1.81 -0.96
C ALA A 39 -2.22 0.69 -0.09
N VAL A 40 -1.79 0.58 1.17
CA VAL A 40 -2.35 -0.38 2.13
C VAL A 40 -3.84 -0.11 2.35
N ALA A 41 -4.23 1.16 2.55
CA ALA A 41 -5.63 1.52 2.74
C ALA A 41 -6.51 1.25 1.50
N GLN A 42 -5.94 1.28 0.30
CA GLN A 42 -6.63 0.92 -0.94
C GLN A 42 -6.78 -0.61 -1.07
N CYS A 43 -5.70 -1.37 -0.83
CA CYS A 43 -5.75 -2.83 -0.86
C CYS A 43 -6.78 -3.38 0.13
N LEU A 44 -6.77 -2.90 1.38
CA LEU A 44 -7.73 -3.35 2.41
C LEU A 44 -9.18 -2.96 2.08
N ARG A 45 -9.40 -1.83 1.39
CA ARG A 45 -10.74 -1.45 0.92
C ARG A 45 -11.23 -2.35 -0.21
N ASP A 46 -10.37 -2.68 -1.17
CA ASP A 46 -10.72 -3.58 -2.28
C ASP A 46 -11.00 -5.00 -1.79
N GLU A 47 -10.22 -5.50 -0.84
CA GLU A 47 -10.42 -6.82 -0.23
C GLU A 47 -11.76 -6.93 0.50
N ASN A 48 -12.14 -5.90 1.27
CA ASN A 48 -13.47 -5.84 1.90
C ASN A 48 -14.60 -5.76 0.87
N SER A 49 -14.40 -5.11 -0.27
CA SER A 49 -15.40 -5.05 -1.34
C SER A 49 -15.59 -6.39 -2.05
N ARG A 50 -14.53 -7.20 -2.19
CA ARG A 50 -14.59 -8.54 -2.79
C ARG A 50 -15.33 -9.55 -1.93
N LEU A 51 -15.27 -9.43 -0.60
CA LEU A 51 -15.96 -10.33 0.31
C LEU A 51 -17.49 -10.15 0.30
N ILE A 52 -17.99 -8.95 -0.04
CA ILE A 52 -19.43 -8.65 -0.08
C ILE A 52 -20.12 -9.22 -1.33
N HIS A 53 -19.38 -9.58 -2.39
CA HIS A 53 -19.95 -10.13 -3.62
C HIS A 53 -19.98 -11.67 -3.70
N SER A 54 -19.68 -12.37 -2.61
CA SER A 54 -19.72 -13.85 -2.58
C SER A 54 -21.11 -14.46 -2.33
N GLY A 55 -22.16 -13.63 -2.21
CA GLY A 55 -23.53 -14.05 -1.96
C GLY A 55 -24.42 -14.10 -3.20
N GLU A 56 -24.82 -15.33 -3.56
CA GLU A 56 -26.10 -15.68 -4.20
C GLU A 56 -26.29 -15.51 -5.72
N TYR A 57 -25.71 -16.45 -6.48
CA TYR A 57 -26.43 -17.05 -7.61
C TYR A 57 -26.91 -18.46 -7.22
N ARG A 58 -27.99 -18.55 -6.43
CA ARG A 58 -28.77 -19.79 -6.38
C ARG A 58 -29.40 -19.98 -7.75
N ARG A 59 -28.94 -20.99 -8.50
CA ARG A 59 -29.70 -21.57 -9.61
C ARG A 59 -31.02 -22.11 -9.05
N THR A 60 -32.10 -21.35 -9.12
CA THR A 60 -33.44 -21.95 -9.10
C THR A 60 -33.75 -22.38 -10.52
N GLY A 61 -33.31 -23.59 -10.86
CA GLY A 61 -33.97 -24.38 -11.89
C GLY A 61 -35.26 -24.95 -11.32
N GLY A 62 -36.29 -25.00 -12.16
CA GLY A 62 -37.59 -25.63 -11.89
C GLY A 62 -38.71 -24.59 -11.75
N GLU A 63 -39.85 -24.68 -12.42
CA GLU A 63 -40.37 -25.63 -13.40
C GLU A 63 -41.54 -24.88 -14.06
N GLY A 64 -41.59 -24.85 -15.39
CA GLY A 64 -42.78 -24.42 -16.10
C GLY A 64 -43.70 -25.62 -16.26
N VAL A 65 -44.85 -25.60 -15.58
CA VAL A 65 -46.08 -26.33 -15.95
C VAL A 65 -47.27 -25.45 -15.59
#